data_AF-A0A439D4M8-F1
#
_entry.id   AF-A0A439D4M8-F1
#
_cell.length_a   1.000
_cell.length_b   1.000
_cell.length_c   1.000
_cell.angle_alpha   90.00
_cell.angle_beta   90.00
_cell.angle_gamma   90.00
#
_symmetry.space_group_name_H-M   'P 1'
#
loop_
_entity.id
_entity.type
_entity.pdbx_description
1 polymer ?
#
loop_
_entity_poly.entity_id
_entity_poly.type
_entity_poly.pdbx_seq_one_letter_code
_entity_poly.pdbx_strand_id
1 'polypeptide(L)'
;MGKSDADYSLYLVTDSTPAILGDKDICKVVEAALRGGVTCVQYRDKTSDTSLLVQTAHKLHAITQKYHIPLLINDRIDVALAVGCEGVHIGQDDLDVESARKLLGYDKIIGVTVSNAEETAAACKGGADYLGIGTVFATPTKENTKSIIGVDGLQQILLQLAHAKSTIKTVCIGGINASNTSRVVWQSTAHGKSLDGVAVVSAIMAAADPEVSARELSQLVKAPPAFAKGVVAVDQLDRSPQQLVDLSPSIIQAVAKGKPLSHNMTNLVVQNFAANVALCVGASPIMANYGEEAKDLSKLGGALVINMGTVTPDGLDNYSKALKAYNAVGGPVVFDPVGTHRGSAGATAVRRAATKTILGGGYIDVLKGNHSEILACLPGGSTVQQRGVDSAVDDVDVGGLALAIKELAALRKNTVVVTGKNDYVTAGRHIYTINNGHEYLGMVTGTGCCLGTTISAMIAAYPHDKLAATIAGLLHYNIAAEMAAERTDVKGPGTFVPAFLDELYNIRVATTKGDSGWLSRAKVSILDI
;
A
#
# COMPACT_ATOMS: atom_id res chain seq x y z
N MET A 1 0.66 2.37 36.38
CA MET A 1 -0.24 2.08 35.25
C MET A 1 -0.25 0.58 35.01
N GLY A 2 -1.42 -0.04 34.75
CA GLY A 2 -1.46 -1.46 34.42
C GLY A 2 -0.97 -1.71 33.00
N LYS A 3 -0.39 -2.88 32.72
CA LYS A 3 0.09 -3.22 31.37
C LYS A 3 -1.01 -3.20 30.30
N SER A 4 -2.26 -3.47 30.69
CA SER A 4 -3.44 -3.40 29.82
C SER A 4 -3.77 -1.98 29.36
N ASP A 5 -3.34 -0.97 30.12
CA ASP A 5 -3.63 0.44 29.85
C ASP A 5 -2.56 1.09 28.92
N ALA A 6 -1.59 0.27 28.51
CA ALA A 6 -0.65 0.41 27.41
C ALA A 6 -1.13 1.17 26.16
N ASP A 7 -1.02 2.50 26.07
CA ASP A 7 -1.22 3.22 24.80
C ASP A 7 0.07 3.32 23.99
N TYR A 8 0.16 2.51 22.93
CA TYR A 8 1.30 2.45 22.03
C TYR A 8 1.19 3.36 20.80
N SER A 9 0.15 4.21 20.71
CA SER A 9 -0.17 5.04 19.54
C SER A 9 1.03 5.78 18.96
N LEU A 10 1.74 6.56 19.79
CA LEU A 10 2.97 7.24 19.42
C LEU A 10 4.07 6.91 20.42
N TYR A 11 4.95 6.01 20.02
CA TYR A 11 6.00 5.45 20.85
C TYR A 11 7.34 6.10 20.53
N LEU A 12 7.88 6.89 21.46
CA LEU A 12 9.21 7.48 21.34
C LEU A 12 10.28 6.51 21.82
N VAL A 13 11.27 6.24 20.98
CA VAL A 13 12.51 5.55 21.36
C VAL A 13 13.64 6.58 21.36
N THR A 14 14.32 6.73 22.49
CA THR A 14 15.39 7.73 22.60
C THR A 14 16.65 7.29 21.88
N ASP A 15 17.51 8.25 21.57
CA ASP A 15 18.88 8.02 21.13
C ASP A 15 19.75 9.16 21.66
N SER A 16 20.71 8.83 22.52
CA SER A 16 21.60 9.80 23.18
C SER A 16 22.82 10.16 22.33
N THR A 17 22.99 9.59 21.14
CA THR A 17 24.19 9.81 20.34
C THR A 17 24.25 11.25 19.81
N PRO A 18 25.45 11.84 19.69
CA PRO A 18 25.61 13.18 19.12
C PRO A 18 25.02 13.32 17.71
N ALA A 19 24.99 12.25 16.93
CA ALA A 19 24.43 12.25 15.57
C ALA A 19 22.92 12.52 15.53
N ILE A 20 22.17 12.16 16.59
CA ILE A 20 20.72 12.31 16.66
C ILE A 20 20.33 13.42 17.65
N LEU A 21 20.87 13.36 18.86
CA LEU A 21 20.52 14.31 19.93
C LEU A 21 21.26 15.64 19.75
N GLY A 22 22.46 15.64 19.18
CA GLY A 22 23.37 16.78 19.21
C GLY A 22 23.68 17.19 20.65
N ASP A 23 23.65 18.49 20.93
CA ASP A 23 23.91 19.05 22.26
C ASP A 23 22.63 19.22 23.11
N LYS A 24 21.50 18.67 22.66
CA LYS A 24 20.22 18.80 23.38
C LYS A 24 20.22 17.94 24.65
N ASP A 25 19.49 18.40 25.66
CA ASP A 25 19.22 17.61 26.86
C ASP A 25 18.10 16.60 26.56
N ILE A 26 18.40 15.30 26.72
CA ILE A 26 17.46 14.20 26.48
C ILE A 26 16.17 14.34 27.29
N CYS A 27 16.25 14.78 28.55
CA CYS A 27 15.08 14.95 29.41
C CYS A 27 14.18 16.08 28.90
N LYS A 28 14.77 17.19 28.43
CA LYS A 28 14.00 18.29 27.82
C LYS A 28 13.33 17.87 26.52
N VAL A 29 14.02 17.09 25.68
CA VAL A 29 13.47 16.57 24.43
C VAL A 29 12.30 15.62 24.70
N VAL A 30 12.46 14.68 25.64
CA VAL A 30 11.39 13.75 26.03
C VAL A 30 10.21 14.51 26.61
N GLU A 31 10.41 15.47 27.51
CA GLU A 31 9.32 16.26 28.07
C GLU A 31 8.55 17.06 27.01
N ALA A 32 9.26 17.69 26.06
CA ALA A 32 8.64 18.35 24.92
C ALA A 32 7.81 17.38 24.05
N ALA A 33 8.34 16.18 23.79
CA ALA A 33 7.64 15.16 23.03
C ALA A 33 6.38 14.65 23.74
N LEU A 34 6.41 14.51 25.07
CA LEU A 34 5.23 14.17 25.89
C LEU A 34 4.14 15.24 25.77
N ARG A 35 4.49 16.53 25.83
CA ARG A 35 3.54 17.63 25.57
C ARG A 35 2.96 17.61 24.15
N GLY A 36 3.72 17.08 23.19
CA GLY A 36 3.29 16.87 21.81
C GLY A 36 2.37 15.66 21.61
N GLY A 37 2.21 14.79 22.61
CA GLY A 37 1.30 13.65 22.55
C GLY A 37 1.96 12.30 22.24
N VAL A 38 3.24 12.14 22.59
CA VAL A 38 3.84 10.80 22.78
C VAL A 38 3.07 10.06 23.88
N THR A 39 2.85 8.76 23.71
CA THR A 39 2.04 7.93 24.63
C THR A 39 2.84 6.79 25.29
N CYS A 40 4.05 6.53 24.81
CA CYS A 40 4.99 5.57 25.39
C CYS A 40 6.43 6.04 25.15
N VAL A 41 7.32 5.89 26.14
CA VAL A 41 8.74 6.26 26.01
C VAL A 41 9.61 5.04 26.29
N GLN A 42 10.59 4.79 25.44
CA GLN A 42 11.66 3.83 25.67
C GLN A 42 12.99 4.54 25.74
N TYR A 43 13.66 4.38 26.88
CA TYR A 43 15.03 4.84 27.04
C TYR A 43 15.99 3.79 26.48
N ARG A 44 16.69 4.18 25.42
CA ARG A 44 17.74 3.40 24.76
C ARG A 44 19.06 4.17 24.80
N ASP A 45 20.03 3.56 25.47
CA ASP A 45 21.41 4.03 25.57
C ASP A 45 22.34 2.81 25.55
N LYS A 46 23.18 2.72 24.51
CA LYS A 46 24.10 1.59 24.31
C LYS A 46 25.54 1.89 24.74
N THR A 47 25.83 3.13 25.12
CA THR A 47 27.20 3.63 25.27
C THR A 47 27.52 4.11 26.68
N SER A 48 26.51 4.58 27.43
CA SER A 48 26.72 5.12 28.77
C SER A 48 27.02 4.02 29.79
N ASP A 49 27.84 4.35 30.78
CA ASP A 49 28.05 3.51 31.96
C ASP A 49 26.73 3.27 32.71
N THR A 50 26.61 2.08 33.32
CA THR A 50 25.38 1.65 34.00
C THR A 50 24.92 2.65 35.06
N SER A 51 25.83 3.28 35.81
CA SER A 51 25.48 4.26 36.85
C SER A 51 24.82 5.52 36.27
N LEU A 52 25.36 6.05 35.17
CA LEU A 52 24.80 7.21 34.46
C LEU A 52 23.47 6.86 33.79
N LEU A 53 23.38 5.66 33.22
CA LEU A 53 22.17 5.15 32.61
C LEU A 53 21.03 5.07 33.64
N VAL A 54 21.28 4.50 34.83
CA VAL A 54 20.29 4.43 35.92
C VAL A 54 19.88 5.83 36.39
N GLN A 55 20.84 6.74 36.58
CA GLN A 55 20.54 8.14 36.98
C GLN A 55 19.66 8.85 35.95
N THR A 56 19.94 8.68 34.66
CA THR A 56 19.17 9.27 33.57
C THR A 56 17.79 8.64 33.48
N ALA A 57 17.69 7.32 33.61
CA ALA A 57 16.42 6.59 33.63
C ALA A 57 15.52 7.03 34.79
N HIS A 58 16.05 7.28 36.00
CA HIS A 58 15.27 7.86 37.10
C HIS A 58 14.69 9.24 36.76
N LYS A 59 15.50 10.11 36.14
CA LYS A 59 15.03 11.44 35.71
C LYS A 59 13.92 11.34 34.67
N LEU A 60 14.11 10.48 33.66
CA LEU A 60 13.10 10.24 32.63
C LEU A 60 11.82 9.64 33.23
N HIS A 61 11.93 8.70 34.16
CA HIS A 61 10.76 8.08 34.81
C HIS A 61 9.96 9.10 35.61
N ALA A 62 10.65 9.97 36.37
CA ALA A 62 10.01 11.06 37.10
C ALA A 62 9.30 12.04 36.16
N ILE A 63 9.82 12.25 34.94
CA ILE A 63 9.15 13.07 33.92
C ILE A 63 7.93 12.34 33.37
N THR A 64 8.07 11.10 32.90
CA THR A 64 6.95 10.36 32.25
C THR A 64 5.80 10.09 33.22
N GLN A 65 6.07 9.89 34.52
CA GLN A 65 5.04 9.74 35.54
C GLN A 65 4.14 10.98 35.68
N LYS A 66 4.67 12.21 35.51
CA LYS A 66 3.85 13.44 35.56
C LYS A 66 2.78 13.45 34.47
N TYR A 67 3.05 12.78 33.35
CA TYR A 67 2.13 12.66 32.21
C TYR A 67 1.37 11.34 32.20
N HIS A 68 1.55 10.48 33.22
CA HIS A 68 0.96 9.14 33.30
C HIS A 68 1.31 8.23 32.10
N ILE A 69 2.54 8.36 31.60
CA ILE A 69 3.04 7.62 30.43
C ILE A 69 4.11 6.61 30.88
N PRO A 70 4.09 5.37 30.37
CA PRO A 70 5.07 4.36 30.74
C PRO A 70 6.46 4.69 30.22
N LEU A 71 7.47 4.41 31.07
CA LEU A 71 8.86 4.33 30.66
C LEU A 71 9.28 2.86 30.53
N LEU A 72 9.81 2.50 29.37
CA LEU A 72 10.43 1.20 29.10
C LEU A 72 11.95 1.34 28.97
N ILE A 73 12.70 0.36 29.46
CA ILE A 73 14.15 0.30 29.29
C ILE A 73 14.50 -0.68 28.17
N ASN A 74 15.38 -0.25 27.27
CA ASN A 74 15.89 -1.10 26.19
C ASN A 74 16.95 -2.08 26.73
N ASP A 75 16.75 -3.37 26.49
CA ASP A 75 17.65 -4.53 26.71
C ASP A 75 18.04 -4.82 28.19
N ARG A 76 18.12 -3.79 29.04
CA ARG A 76 18.68 -3.83 30.40
C ARG A 76 17.61 -4.04 31.49
N ILE A 77 17.32 -5.30 31.79
CA ILE A 77 16.38 -5.71 32.85
C ILE A 77 16.85 -5.28 34.24
N ASP A 78 18.14 -5.36 34.51
CA ASP A 78 18.77 -4.93 35.76
C ASP A 78 18.50 -3.45 36.04
N VAL A 79 18.62 -2.60 35.02
CA VAL A 79 18.30 -1.17 35.11
C VAL A 79 16.80 -0.97 35.34
N ALA A 80 15.94 -1.69 34.62
CA ALA A 80 14.50 -1.56 34.78
C ALA A 80 14.04 -1.89 36.22
N LEU A 81 14.64 -2.92 36.82
CA LEU A 81 14.43 -3.29 38.22
C LEU A 81 14.96 -2.24 39.19
N ALA A 82 16.17 -1.72 38.96
CA ALA A 82 16.77 -0.68 39.81
C ALA A 82 15.95 0.62 39.81
N VAL A 83 15.41 1.01 38.64
CA VAL A 83 14.58 2.21 38.49
C VAL A 83 13.15 1.98 38.98
N GLY A 84 12.65 0.74 38.88
CA GLY A 84 11.26 0.41 39.21
C GLY A 84 10.24 0.82 38.13
N CYS A 85 10.70 1.12 36.91
CA CYS A 85 9.87 1.56 35.78
C CYS A 85 8.90 0.48 35.25
N GLU A 86 8.07 0.83 34.27
CA GLU A 86 6.92 0.02 33.86
C GLU A 86 7.29 -1.24 33.07
N GLY A 87 8.48 -1.32 32.48
CA GLY A 87 8.89 -2.53 31.77
C GLY A 87 10.15 -2.39 30.92
N VAL A 88 10.30 -3.35 30.00
CA VAL A 88 11.44 -3.43 29.09
C VAL A 88 11.02 -3.71 27.66
N HIS A 89 11.94 -3.44 26.74
CA HIS A 89 11.87 -3.95 25.37
C HIS A 89 13.17 -4.70 25.08
N ILE A 90 13.04 -5.86 24.45
CA ILE A 90 14.11 -6.85 24.27
C ILE A 90 14.33 -7.08 22.77
N GLY A 91 15.59 -7.03 22.34
CA GLY A 91 16.05 -7.41 21.01
C GLY A 91 16.26 -8.92 20.83
N GLN A 92 16.66 -9.33 19.62
CA GLN A 92 16.86 -10.75 19.30
C GLN A 92 18.16 -11.34 19.88
N ASP A 93 19.16 -10.50 20.14
CA ASP A 93 20.46 -10.91 20.67
C ASP A 93 20.56 -10.78 22.21
N ASP A 94 19.45 -10.41 22.86
CA ASP A 94 19.38 -10.15 24.30
C ASP A 94 18.86 -11.36 25.09
N LEU A 95 18.59 -11.18 26.39
CA LEU A 95 17.99 -12.21 27.23
C LEU A 95 16.62 -12.64 26.68
N ASP A 96 16.36 -13.94 26.60
CA ASP A 96 15.09 -14.44 26.09
C ASP A 96 13.89 -13.97 26.93
N VAL A 97 12.73 -13.86 26.27
CA VAL A 97 11.49 -13.34 26.88
C VAL A 97 11.01 -14.17 28.07
N GLU A 98 11.26 -15.48 28.10
CA GLU A 98 10.84 -16.35 29.21
C GLU A 98 11.67 -16.07 30.45
N SER A 99 12.99 -15.94 30.29
CA SER A 99 13.92 -15.54 31.35
C SER A 99 13.63 -14.13 31.84
N ALA A 100 13.36 -13.19 30.94
CA ALA A 100 12.96 -11.82 31.32
C ALA A 100 11.66 -11.81 32.13
N ARG A 101 10.67 -12.62 31.73
CA ARG A 101 9.40 -12.76 32.45
C ARG A 101 9.59 -13.32 33.85
N LYS A 102 10.49 -14.28 34.05
CA LYS A 102 10.82 -14.82 35.38
C LYS A 102 11.41 -13.76 36.31
N LEU A 103 12.24 -12.85 35.79
CA LEU A 103 12.89 -11.79 36.57
C LEU A 103 11.94 -10.62 36.89
N LEU A 104 11.14 -10.20 35.91
CA LEU A 104 10.29 -9.01 36.02
C LEU A 104 8.89 -9.30 36.58
N GLY A 105 8.47 -10.56 36.59
CA GLY A 105 7.11 -10.96 36.95
C GLY A 105 6.08 -10.63 35.88
N TYR A 106 4.80 -10.87 36.20
CA TYR A 106 3.69 -10.76 35.22
C TYR A 106 3.11 -9.35 35.07
N ASP A 107 3.46 -8.43 35.98
CA ASP A 107 2.90 -7.07 36.03
C ASP A 107 3.64 -6.08 35.12
N LYS A 108 4.92 -6.34 34.85
CA LYS A 108 5.76 -5.48 34.01
C LYS A 108 5.50 -5.75 32.53
N ILE A 109 5.62 -4.69 31.73
CA ILE A 109 5.49 -4.75 30.27
C ILE A 109 6.77 -5.36 29.69
N ILE A 110 6.64 -6.32 28.77
CA ILE A 110 7.75 -6.85 27.97
C ILE A 110 7.43 -6.74 26.48
N GLY A 111 8.17 -5.87 25.80
CA GLY A 111 8.19 -5.77 24.35
C GLY A 111 9.27 -6.64 23.73
N VAL A 112 9.01 -7.20 22.55
CA VAL A 112 10.00 -7.98 21.79
C VAL A 112 10.10 -7.47 20.36
N THR A 113 11.32 -7.24 19.87
CA THR A 113 11.55 -6.93 18.45
C THR A 113 11.29 -8.16 17.60
N VAL A 114 10.56 -8.04 16.48
CA VAL A 114 10.34 -9.12 15.51
C VAL A 114 10.46 -8.61 14.08
N SER A 115 10.95 -9.45 13.17
CA SER A 115 11.15 -9.15 11.74
C SER A 115 10.57 -10.23 10.83
N ASN A 116 10.17 -11.38 11.36
CA ASN A 116 9.62 -12.49 10.57
C ASN A 116 8.60 -13.33 11.37
N ALA A 117 8.06 -14.34 10.70
CA ALA A 117 7.00 -15.18 11.25
C ALA A 117 7.46 -16.07 12.41
N GLU A 118 8.68 -16.56 12.36
CA GLU A 118 9.26 -17.46 13.38
C GLU A 118 9.49 -16.71 14.69
N GLU A 119 10.12 -15.53 14.60
CA GLU A 119 10.31 -14.61 15.74
C GLU A 119 8.97 -14.17 16.34
N THR A 120 7.98 -13.88 15.50
CA THR A 120 6.63 -13.52 15.93
C THR A 120 5.98 -14.63 16.75
N ALA A 121 6.07 -15.88 16.28
CA ALA A 121 5.51 -17.03 16.99
C ALA A 121 6.23 -17.29 18.32
N ALA A 122 7.56 -17.20 18.34
CA ALA A 122 8.37 -17.36 19.54
C ALA A 122 8.05 -16.28 20.60
N ALA A 123 7.97 -15.02 20.20
CA ALA A 123 7.64 -13.91 21.09
C ALA A 123 6.24 -14.05 21.70
N CYS A 124 5.24 -14.45 20.91
CA CYS A 124 3.89 -14.71 21.41
C CYS A 124 3.87 -15.86 22.42
N LYS A 125 4.56 -16.97 22.12
CA LYS A 125 4.63 -18.14 23.02
C LYS A 125 5.33 -17.80 24.34
N GLY A 126 6.37 -16.98 24.29
CA GLY A 126 7.13 -16.57 25.46
C GLY A 126 6.45 -15.52 26.35
N GLY A 127 5.26 -15.03 25.96
CA GLY A 127 4.47 -14.12 26.79
C GLY A 127 4.88 -12.64 26.69
N ALA A 128 5.31 -12.21 25.49
CA ALA A 128 5.45 -10.79 25.18
C ALA A 128 4.09 -10.07 25.30
N ASP A 129 4.08 -8.84 25.82
CA ASP A 129 2.87 -8.02 25.93
C ASP A 129 2.64 -7.20 24.63
N TYR A 130 3.72 -6.87 23.91
CA TYR A 130 3.66 -6.23 22.60
C TYR A 130 4.86 -6.60 21.71
N LEU A 131 4.70 -6.41 20.40
CA LEU A 131 5.73 -6.66 19.39
C LEU A 131 6.18 -5.36 18.72
N GLY A 132 7.49 -5.13 18.67
CA GLY A 132 8.12 -4.10 17.85
C GLY A 132 8.49 -4.67 16.48
N ILE A 133 7.69 -4.38 15.45
CA ILE A 133 7.84 -4.93 14.11
C ILE A 133 8.73 -4.02 13.26
N GLY A 134 9.88 -4.49 12.78
CA GLY A 134 10.75 -3.68 11.92
C GLY A 134 12.18 -4.21 11.81
N THR A 135 12.99 -3.72 10.88
CA THR A 135 13.00 -2.35 10.32
C THR A 135 12.07 -2.15 9.10
N VAL A 136 11.08 -1.24 9.15
CA VAL A 136 10.14 -1.03 8.01
C VAL A 136 10.81 -0.34 6.82
N PHE A 137 11.52 0.76 7.04
CA PHE A 137 12.30 1.48 6.02
C PHE A 137 13.73 1.69 6.48
N ALA A 138 14.65 1.90 5.53
CA ALA A 138 16.05 2.22 5.83
C ALA A 138 16.14 3.39 6.83
N THR A 139 17.00 3.25 7.83
CA THR A 139 17.19 4.26 8.88
C THR A 139 18.68 4.37 9.24
N PRO A 140 19.20 5.60 9.48
CA PRO A 140 20.55 5.78 9.99
C PRO A 140 20.75 5.21 11.40
N THR A 141 19.68 5.02 12.18
CA THR A 141 19.74 4.62 13.61
C THR A 141 20.08 3.13 13.82
N LYS A 142 20.06 2.32 12.77
CA LYS A 142 20.48 0.90 12.82
C LYS A 142 21.46 0.63 11.69
N GLU A 143 22.71 0.30 12.02
CA GLU A 143 23.77 -0.01 11.06
C GLU A 143 23.51 -1.32 10.29
N ASN A 144 22.67 -2.22 10.83
CA ASN A 144 22.36 -3.50 10.21
C ASN A 144 21.11 -3.41 9.31
N THR A 145 21.32 -3.13 8.02
CA THR A 145 20.27 -2.96 6.99
C THR A 145 19.74 -4.26 6.38
N LYS A 146 20.19 -5.43 6.87
CA LYS A 146 19.86 -6.75 6.32
C LYS A 146 18.38 -7.17 6.47
N SER A 147 17.57 -6.42 7.23
CA SER A 147 16.21 -6.81 7.62
C SER A 147 15.14 -5.75 7.30
N ILE A 148 15.30 -4.98 6.22
CA ILE A 148 14.23 -4.05 5.80
C ILE A 148 13.04 -4.83 5.24
N ILE A 149 11.93 -4.84 5.99
CA ILE A 149 10.74 -5.65 5.66
C ILE A 149 9.68 -4.90 4.85
N GLY A 150 9.67 -3.57 4.89
CA GLY A 150 8.64 -2.75 4.27
C GLY A 150 7.24 -2.96 4.85
N VAL A 151 6.24 -2.33 4.21
CA VAL A 151 4.82 -2.53 4.55
C VAL A 151 4.41 -3.98 4.32
N ASP A 152 4.99 -4.65 3.32
CA ASP A 152 4.70 -6.04 2.96
C ASP A 152 5.00 -7.01 4.10
N GLY A 153 6.21 -6.94 4.70
CA GLY A 153 6.54 -7.83 5.80
C GLY A 153 5.75 -7.50 7.08
N LEU A 154 5.39 -6.23 7.28
CA LEU A 154 4.49 -5.84 8.36
C LEU A 154 3.10 -6.46 8.17
N GLN A 155 2.53 -6.38 6.97
CA GLN A 155 1.27 -7.01 6.61
C GLN A 155 1.29 -8.53 6.82
N GLN A 156 2.39 -9.21 6.47
CA GLN A 156 2.57 -10.65 6.70
C GLN A 156 2.52 -11.02 8.18
N ILE A 157 3.21 -10.27 9.03
CA ILE A 157 3.21 -10.51 10.48
C ILE A 157 1.81 -10.27 11.05
N LEU A 158 1.11 -9.22 10.62
CA LEU A 158 -0.27 -8.95 11.05
C LEU A 158 -1.25 -10.02 10.58
N LEU A 159 -1.10 -10.54 9.36
CA LEU A 159 -1.88 -11.68 8.84
C LEU A 159 -1.71 -12.91 9.72
N GLN A 160 -0.47 -13.26 10.06
CA GLN A 160 -0.19 -14.39 10.94
C GLN A 160 -0.84 -14.22 12.31
N LEU A 161 -0.74 -13.02 12.90
CA LEU A 161 -1.37 -12.72 14.19
C LEU A 161 -2.90 -12.79 14.12
N ALA A 162 -3.51 -12.32 13.02
CA ALA A 162 -4.94 -12.42 12.79
C ALA A 162 -5.39 -13.87 12.66
N HIS A 163 -4.66 -14.71 11.91
CA HIS A 163 -4.95 -16.15 11.79
C HIS A 163 -4.82 -16.87 13.14
N ALA A 164 -3.85 -16.49 13.96
CA ALA A 164 -3.67 -16.99 15.32
C ALA A 164 -4.68 -16.42 16.32
N LYS A 165 -5.57 -15.49 15.91
CA LYS A 165 -6.49 -14.74 16.78
C LYS A 165 -5.79 -14.08 17.97
N SER A 166 -4.54 -13.65 17.77
CA SER A 166 -3.73 -13.04 18.82
C SER A 166 -4.20 -11.63 19.15
N THR A 167 -4.29 -11.32 20.44
CA THR A 167 -4.62 -9.98 20.96
C THR A 167 -3.37 -9.14 21.28
N ILE A 168 -2.17 -9.68 21.05
CA ILE A 168 -0.90 -9.01 21.34
C ILE A 168 -0.81 -7.66 20.62
N LYS A 169 -0.30 -6.65 21.31
CA LYS A 169 -0.16 -5.29 20.75
C LYS A 169 1.00 -5.24 19.76
N THR A 170 0.88 -4.39 18.74
CA THR A 170 1.88 -4.29 17.66
C THR A 170 2.23 -2.85 17.35
N VAL A 171 3.52 -2.53 17.31
CA VAL A 171 4.06 -1.22 16.92
C VAL A 171 5.09 -1.42 15.85
N CYS A 172 5.02 -0.66 14.76
CA CYS A 172 6.07 -0.72 13.73
C CYS A 172 7.20 0.26 14.04
N ILE A 173 8.43 -0.07 13.64
CA ILE A 173 9.61 0.78 13.83
C ILE A 173 10.55 0.76 12.61
N GLY A 174 11.31 1.84 12.44
CA GLY A 174 12.40 1.93 11.46
C GLY A 174 12.03 2.79 10.26
N GLY A 175 12.64 3.99 10.19
CA GLY A 175 12.44 4.95 9.11
C GLY A 175 11.03 5.58 9.06
N ILE A 176 10.23 5.44 10.12
CA ILE A 176 8.92 6.07 10.25
C ILE A 176 9.07 7.56 10.56
N ASN A 177 8.34 8.41 9.84
CA ASN A 177 8.32 9.86 9.99
C ASN A 177 7.02 10.47 9.44
N ALA A 178 6.87 11.80 9.48
CA ALA A 178 5.65 12.49 9.05
C ALA A 178 5.25 12.19 7.59
N SER A 179 6.20 11.93 6.69
CA SER A 179 5.90 11.66 5.28
C SER A 179 5.29 10.29 5.01
N ASN A 180 5.40 9.33 5.94
CA ASN A 180 4.96 7.94 5.72
C ASN A 180 4.04 7.37 6.81
N THR A 181 3.91 8.03 7.98
CA THR A 181 3.18 7.50 9.15
C THR A 181 1.74 7.11 8.81
N SER A 182 0.93 8.03 8.29
CA SER A 182 -0.49 7.74 7.97
C SER A 182 -0.64 6.64 6.94
N ARG A 183 0.26 6.56 5.95
CA ARG A 183 0.26 5.50 4.93
C ARG A 183 0.54 4.14 5.57
N VAL A 184 1.58 4.04 6.40
CA VAL A 184 1.96 2.78 7.06
C VAL A 184 0.82 2.30 7.94
N VAL A 185 0.27 3.15 8.81
CA VAL A 185 -0.86 2.78 9.68
C VAL A 185 -2.05 2.31 8.84
N TRP A 186 -2.39 3.04 7.79
CA TRP A 186 -3.54 2.71 6.95
C TRP A 186 -3.38 1.42 6.15
N GLN A 187 -2.20 1.16 5.55
CA GLN A 187 -1.93 -0.05 4.78
C GLN A 187 -1.69 -1.28 5.67
N SER A 188 -1.29 -1.09 6.93
CA SER A 188 -0.93 -2.19 7.83
C SER A 188 -2.14 -2.68 8.60
N THR A 189 -3.10 -3.21 7.86
CA THR A 189 -4.30 -3.87 8.41
C THR A 189 -4.54 -5.16 7.66
N ALA A 190 -4.75 -6.25 8.39
CA ALA A 190 -5.01 -7.57 7.85
C ALA A 190 -6.09 -8.27 8.68
N HIS A 191 -7.21 -8.65 8.04
CA HIS A 191 -8.30 -9.43 8.65
C HIS A 191 -8.72 -8.98 10.06
N GLY A 192 -8.84 -7.66 10.27
CA GLY A 192 -9.25 -7.06 11.54
C GLY A 192 -8.13 -6.82 12.55
N LYS A 193 -6.90 -7.28 12.29
CA LYS A 193 -5.70 -6.88 13.04
C LYS A 193 -5.02 -5.70 12.36
N SER A 194 -4.83 -4.62 13.10
CA SER A 194 -4.10 -3.42 12.68
C SER A 194 -2.93 -3.18 13.62
N LEU A 195 -2.02 -2.30 13.20
CA LEU A 195 -1.05 -1.70 14.11
C LEU A 195 -1.76 -0.99 15.27
N ASP A 196 -1.22 -1.17 16.48
CA ASP A 196 -1.63 -0.45 17.69
C ASP A 196 -0.87 0.89 17.86
N GLY A 197 0.17 1.13 17.03
CA GLY A 197 0.82 2.43 16.92
C GLY A 197 2.11 2.40 16.12
N VAL A 198 2.88 3.48 16.22
CA VAL A 198 4.19 3.61 15.54
C VAL A 198 5.27 4.03 16.52
N ALA A 199 6.46 3.45 16.35
CA ALA A 199 7.66 3.83 17.08
C ALA A 199 8.60 4.68 16.22
N VAL A 200 9.07 5.79 16.80
CA VAL A 200 9.92 6.78 16.13
C VAL A 200 11.13 7.13 16.99
N VAL A 201 12.24 7.46 16.32
CA VAL A 201 13.50 7.92 16.97
C VAL A 201 13.83 9.31 16.47
N SER A 202 14.51 9.41 15.32
CA SER A 202 15.07 10.65 14.79
C SER A 202 13.99 11.68 14.44
N ALA A 203 12.80 11.25 14.03
CA ALA A 203 11.69 12.14 13.68
C ALA A 203 11.27 13.08 14.85
N ILE A 204 11.58 12.70 16.10
CA ILE A 204 11.35 13.54 17.28
C ILE A 204 12.69 13.93 17.91
N MET A 205 13.59 12.97 18.15
CA MET A 205 14.84 13.22 18.86
C MET A 205 15.75 14.22 18.13
N ALA A 206 15.80 14.17 16.80
CA ALA A 206 16.61 15.07 15.97
C ALA A 206 15.85 16.34 15.53
N ALA A 207 14.56 16.46 15.84
CA ALA A 207 13.77 17.62 15.44
C ALA A 207 14.29 18.93 16.07
N ALA A 208 14.13 20.04 15.34
CA ALA A 208 14.39 21.38 15.88
C ALA A 208 13.41 21.71 17.01
N ASP A 209 12.14 21.31 16.84
CA ASP A 209 11.09 21.42 17.86
C ASP A 209 10.43 20.04 18.06
N PRO A 210 10.85 19.27 19.09
CA PRO A 210 10.30 17.95 19.38
C PRO A 210 8.81 17.95 19.71
N GLU A 211 8.28 19.05 20.29
CA GLU A 211 6.86 19.13 20.67
C GLU A 211 5.98 19.25 19.42
N VAL A 212 6.38 20.11 18.47
CA VAL A 212 5.68 20.27 17.19
C VAL A 212 5.74 18.99 16.37
N SER A 213 6.91 18.36 16.25
CA SER A 213 7.05 17.10 15.51
C SER A 213 6.26 15.95 16.14
N ALA A 214 6.24 15.84 17.47
CA ALA A 214 5.41 14.84 18.16
C ALA A 214 3.91 15.10 17.94
N ARG A 215 3.46 16.36 17.96
CA ARG A 215 2.07 16.75 17.71
C ARG A 215 1.62 16.39 16.30
N GLU A 216 2.44 16.69 15.30
CA GLU A 216 2.19 16.31 13.91
C GLU A 216 2.06 14.79 13.78
N LEU A 217 3.02 14.03 14.31
CA LEU A 217 2.99 12.56 14.26
C LEU A 217 1.76 11.97 14.98
N SER A 218 1.40 12.49 16.16
CA SER A 218 0.23 12.05 16.93
C SER A 218 -1.06 12.24 16.13
N GLN A 219 -1.17 13.33 15.36
CA GLN A 219 -2.28 13.55 14.43
C GLN A 219 -2.24 12.57 13.26
N LEU A 220 -1.07 12.37 12.64
CA LEU A 220 -0.90 11.49 11.48
C LEU A 220 -1.15 10.01 11.78
N VAL A 221 -0.88 9.56 13.01
CA VAL A 221 -1.21 8.19 13.47
C VAL A 221 -2.73 7.96 13.45
N LYS A 222 -3.53 9.00 13.72
CA LYS A 222 -4.99 8.92 13.83
C LYS A 222 -5.71 9.30 12.52
N ALA A 223 -5.07 10.13 11.69
CA ALA A 223 -5.66 10.63 10.46
C ALA A 223 -5.46 9.65 9.29
N PRO A 224 -6.51 9.36 8.50
CA PRO A 224 -6.33 8.63 7.26
C PRO A 224 -5.53 9.48 6.25
N PRO A 225 -4.69 8.85 5.41
CA PRO A 225 -3.93 9.57 4.39
C PRO A 225 -4.84 10.18 3.32
N ALA A 226 -4.35 11.19 2.59
CA ALA A 226 -5.14 11.93 1.60
C ALA A 226 -5.80 11.02 0.54
N PHE A 227 -5.06 10.03 0.04
CA PHE A 227 -5.55 9.04 -0.94
C PHE A 227 -6.63 8.08 -0.41
N ALA A 228 -6.84 8.01 0.91
CA ALA A 228 -7.87 7.15 1.49
C ALA A 228 -9.30 7.68 1.29
N LYS A 229 -9.48 8.96 0.91
CA LYS A 229 -10.80 9.61 0.76
C LYS A 229 -11.68 9.08 -0.39
N GLY A 230 -11.20 8.10 -1.15
CA GLY A 230 -11.95 7.41 -2.22
C GLY A 230 -11.83 5.89 -2.18
N VAL A 231 -11.55 5.31 -1.01
CA VAL A 231 -11.48 3.85 -0.86
C VAL A 231 -12.88 3.26 -0.98
N VAL A 232 -12.99 2.10 -1.61
CA VAL A 232 -14.27 1.42 -1.84
C VAL A 232 -14.95 1.16 -0.49
N ALA A 233 -16.12 1.77 -0.29
CA ALA A 233 -16.90 1.61 0.92
C ALA A 233 -17.49 0.18 1.02
N VAL A 234 -17.83 -0.27 2.23
CA VAL A 234 -18.26 -1.66 2.46
C VAL A 234 -19.51 -2.02 1.65
N ASP A 235 -20.46 -1.10 1.52
CA ASP A 235 -21.66 -1.23 0.69
C ASP A 235 -21.33 -1.33 -0.80
N GLN A 236 -20.30 -0.63 -1.26
CA GLN A 236 -19.83 -0.68 -2.64
C GLN A 236 -19.17 -2.02 -3.00
N LEU A 237 -18.60 -2.72 -2.01
CA LEU A 237 -18.01 -4.05 -2.16
C LEU A 237 -19.05 -5.16 -2.36
N ASP A 238 -20.33 -4.88 -2.08
CA ASP A 238 -21.43 -5.86 -2.12
C ASP A 238 -22.38 -5.67 -3.32
N ARG A 239 -22.02 -4.83 -4.30
CA ARG A 239 -22.87 -4.57 -5.45
C ARG A 239 -23.09 -5.80 -6.33
N SER A 240 -24.30 -5.92 -6.86
CA SER A 240 -24.60 -6.91 -7.89
C SER A 240 -23.97 -6.51 -9.23
N PRO A 241 -23.73 -7.47 -10.14
CA PRO A 241 -23.29 -7.18 -11.51
C PRO A 241 -24.17 -6.14 -12.21
N GLN A 242 -25.50 -6.25 -12.06
CA GLN A 242 -26.42 -5.32 -12.71
C GLN A 242 -26.24 -3.88 -12.21
N GLN A 243 -26.08 -3.68 -10.90
CA GLN A 243 -25.84 -2.34 -10.35
C GLN A 243 -24.56 -1.70 -10.91
N LEU A 244 -23.51 -2.48 -11.16
CA LEU A 244 -22.26 -1.99 -11.73
C LEU A 244 -22.42 -1.63 -13.22
N VAL A 245 -23.17 -2.44 -13.96
CA VAL A 245 -23.53 -2.15 -15.36
C VAL A 245 -24.36 -0.86 -15.44
N ASP A 246 -25.38 -0.71 -14.59
CA ASP A 246 -26.28 0.45 -14.57
C ASP A 246 -25.57 1.77 -14.20
N LEU A 247 -24.49 1.70 -13.42
CA LEU A 247 -23.66 2.86 -13.09
C LEU A 247 -22.80 3.34 -14.27
N SER A 248 -22.46 2.45 -15.21
CA SER A 248 -21.45 2.73 -16.25
C SER A 248 -21.76 3.97 -17.11
N PRO A 249 -23.00 4.24 -17.57
CA PRO A 249 -23.32 5.45 -18.31
C PRO A 249 -23.01 6.74 -17.55
N SER A 250 -23.36 6.78 -16.26
CA SER A 250 -23.14 7.97 -15.42
C SER A 250 -21.65 8.28 -15.24
N ILE A 251 -20.82 7.24 -15.15
CA ILE A 251 -19.37 7.35 -15.02
C ILE A 251 -18.75 7.86 -16.33
N ILE A 252 -19.16 7.30 -17.48
CA ILE A 252 -18.70 7.76 -18.79
C ILE A 252 -19.12 9.22 -19.05
N GLN A 253 -20.34 9.60 -18.64
CA GLN A 253 -20.80 10.99 -18.70
C GLN A 253 -19.95 11.91 -17.81
N ALA A 254 -19.59 11.46 -16.60
CA ALA A 254 -18.71 12.20 -15.71
C ALA A 254 -17.33 12.43 -16.33
N VAL A 255 -16.76 11.44 -17.01
CA VAL A 255 -15.50 11.61 -17.77
C VAL A 255 -15.67 12.66 -18.87
N ALA A 256 -16.70 12.53 -19.71
CA ALA A 256 -16.92 13.45 -20.82
C ALA A 256 -17.16 14.90 -20.38
N LYS A 257 -17.83 15.10 -19.23
CA LYS A 257 -18.09 16.42 -18.64
C LYS A 257 -16.85 17.00 -17.96
N GLY A 258 -16.17 16.19 -17.15
CA GLY A 258 -15.05 16.63 -16.31
C GLY A 258 -13.73 16.75 -17.05
N LYS A 259 -13.57 16.03 -18.17
CA LYS A 259 -12.33 15.94 -18.96
C LYS A 259 -11.09 15.75 -18.08
N PRO A 260 -11.07 14.71 -17.22
CA PRO A 260 -10.00 14.53 -16.24
C PRO A 260 -8.64 14.41 -16.93
N LEU A 261 -7.58 14.90 -16.29
CA LEU A 261 -6.22 14.66 -16.74
C LEU A 261 -5.91 13.15 -16.59
N SER A 262 -5.36 12.55 -17.64
CA SER A 262 -4.77 11.22 -17.62
C SER A 262 -3.28 11.36 -17.83
N HIS A 263 -2.52 11.38 -16.73
CA HIS A 263 -1.06 11.47 -16.75
C HIS A 263 -0.47 10.09 -16.93
N ASN A 264 0.02 9.80 -18.13
CA ASN A 264 0.52 8.49 -18.50
C ASN A 264 2.05 8.50 -18.51
N MET A 265 2.63 7.91 -17.47
CA MET A 265 4.05 7.57 -17.42
C MET A 265 4.24 6.18 -18.02
N THR A 266 4.39 6.14 -19.35
CA THR A 266 4.39 4.89 -20.13
C THR A 266 5.53 4.82 -21.14
N ASN A 267 5.73 3.63 -21.69
CA ASN A 267 6.77 3.34 -22.66
C ASN A 267 6.49 3.96 -24.05
N LEU A 268 7.56 4.24 -24.80
CA LEU A 268 7.50 4.92 -26.10
C LEU A 268 6.60 4.22 -27.14
N VAL A 269 6.47 2.90 -27.06
CA VAL A 269 5.69 2.12 -28.04
C VAL A 269 4.21 2.47 -28.00
N VAL A 270 3.69 2.80 -26.81
CA VAL A 270 2.24 2.96 -26.59
C VAL A 270 1.80 4.41 -26.35
N GLN A 271 2.73 5.37 -26.23
CA GLN A 271 2.39 6.77 -25.89
C GLN A 271 1.36 7.41 -26.82
N ASN A 272 1.58 7.32 -28.15
CA ASN A 272 0.66 7.87 -29.12
C ASN A 272 -0.71 7.18 -29.04
N PHE A 273 -0.73 5.87 -28.88
CA PHE A 273 -1.97 5.11 -28.81
C PHE A 273 -2.75 5.43 -27.53
N ALA A 274 -2.08 5.49 -26.38
CA ALA A 274 -2.65 5.90 -25.10
C ALA A 274 -3.22 7.33 -25.16
N ALA A 275 -2.54 8.26 -25.83
CA ALA A 275 -3.05 9.63 -26.00
C ALA A 275 -4.38 9.64 -26.76
N ASN A 276 -4.45 8.90 -27.88
CA ASN A 276 -5.67 8.80 -28.67
C ASN A 276 -6.79 8.09 -27.91
N VAL A 277 -6.50 7.01 -27.19
CA VAL A 277 -7.47 6.33 -26.33
C VAL A 277 -8.04 7.29 -25.28
N ALA A 278 -7.19 8.05 -24.58
CA ALA A 278 -7.63 9.06 -23.60
C ALA A 278 -8.60 10.08 -24.22
N LEU A 279 -8.26 10.60 -25.40
CA LEU A 279 -9.10 11.56 -26.12
C LEU A 279 -10.43 10.95 -26.56
N CYS A 280 -10.44 9.69 -27.03
CA CYS A 280 -11.66 8.99 -27.42
C CYS A 280 -12.60 8.75 -26.23
N VAL A 281 -12.07 8.36 -25.06
CA VAL A 281 -12.89 8.15 -23.85
C VAL A 281 -13.30 9.46 -23.17
N GLY A 282 -12.70 10.61 -23.54
CA GLY A 282 -13.08 11.94 -23.06
C GLY A 282 -12.18 12.56 -22.00
N ALA A 283 -11.02 11.96 -21.73
CA ALA A 283 -9.99 12.51 -20.87
C ALA A 283 -9.01 13.42 -21.63
N SER A 284 -8.19 14.15 -20.88
CA SER A 284 -7.09 14.96 -21.41
C SER A 284 -5.76 14.24 -21.15
N PRO A 285 -5.05 13.73 -22.18
CA PRO A 285 -3.79 13.03 -21.97
C PRO A 285 -2.61 13.97 -21.69
N ILE A 286 -1.67 13.51 -20.86
CA ILE A 286 -0.31 14.03 -20.81
C ILE A 286 0.69 12.87 -20.68
N MET A 287 1.77 12.90 -21.48
CA MET A 287 2.78 11.83 -21.57
C MET A 287 4.11 12.23 -20.91
N ALA A 288 4.05 12.94 -19.78
CA ALA A 288 5.22 13.45 -19.08
C ALA A 288 5.88 12.36 -18.21
N ASN A 289 7.10 11.93 -18.56
CA ASN A 289 7.85 10.93 -17.78
C ASN A 289 8.80 11.54 -16.74
N TYR A 290 8.92 12.87 -16.68
CA TYR A 290 9.79 13.54 -15.71
C TYR A 290 9.04 13.73 -14.38
N GLY A 291 9.55 13.09 -13.32
CA GLY A 291 8.87 13.00 -12.03
C GLY A 291 8.78 14.34 -11.28
N GLU A 292 9.66 15.30 -11.58
CA GLU A 292 9.62 16.63 -10.94
C GLU A 292 8.38 17.43 -11.38
N GLU A 293 7.88 17.24 -12.60
CA GLU A 293 6.65 17.90 -13.08
C GLU A 293 5.39 17.35 -12.39
N ALA A 294 5.46 16.14 -11.82
CA ALA A 294 4.29 15.46 -11.26
C ALA A 294 3.65 16.20 -10.08
N LYS A 295 4.43 17.02 -9.35
CA LYS A 295 3.90 17.86 -8.25
C LYS A 295 2.96 18.95 -8.74
N ASP A 296 3.17 19.46 -9.94
CA ASP A 296 2.31 20.48 -10.54
C ASP A 296 1.15 19.82 -11.30
N LEU A 297 1.42 18.73 -12.01
CA LEU A 297 0.40 17.96 -12.70
C LEU A 297 -0.65 17.37 -11.74
N SER A 298 -0.24 16.87 -10.57
CA SER A 298 -1.18 16.27 -9.62
C SER A 298 -2.21 17.28 -9.08
N LYS A 299 -1.87 18.57 -9.04
CA LYS A 299 -2.78 19.65 -8.60
C LYS A 299 -3.84 20.02 -9.63
N LEU A 300 -3.65 19.66 -10.90
CA LEU A 300 -4.61 19.94 -11.97
C LEU A 300 -5.86 19.03 -11.88
N GLY A 301 -5.82 18.00 -11.02
CA GLY A 301 -6.85 16.99 -10.91
C GLY A 301 -6.76 15.96 -12.04
N GLY A 302 -7.05 14.69 -11.74
CA GLY A 302 -6.87 13.59 -12.69
C GLY A 302 -6.31 12.34 -12.03
N ALA A 303 -5.80 11.42 -12.85
CA ALA A 303 -5.17 10.18 -12.42
C ALA A 303 -3.77 10.01 -13.03
N LEU A 304 -2.92 9.30 -12.30
CA LEU A 304 -1.61 8.84 -12.76
C LEU A 304 -1.71 7.40 -13.26
N VAL A 305 -1.11 7.11 -14.41
CA VAL A 305 -0.85 5.75 -14.90
C VAL A 305 0.65 5.54 -14.89
N ILE A 306 1.11 4.57 -14.11
CA ILE A 306 2.50 4.08 -14.14
C ILE A 306 2.51 2.77 -14.91
N ASN A 307 3.14 2.75 -16.08
CA ASN A 307 3.31 1.55 -16.88
C ASN A 307 4.80 1.20 -16.99
N MET A 308 5.16 0.03 -16.47
CA MET A 308 6.55 -0.38 -16.30
C MET A 308 7.15 -1.07 -17.55
N GLY A 309 6.60 -0.85 -18.74
CA GLY A 309 7.06 -1.52 -19.97
C GLY A 309 8.56 -1.35 -20.26
N THR A 310 9.14 -0.22 -19.87
CA THR A 310 10.59 0.04 -19.90
C THR A 310 11.07 0.46 -18.51
N VAL A 311 12.01 -0.31 -17.93
CA VAL A 311 12.57 -0.05 -16.60
C VAL A 311 13.99 0.47 -16.73
N THR A 312 14.20 1.70 -16.28
CA THR A 312 15.52 2.30 -16.06
C THR A 312 15.61 2.79 -14.62
N PRO A 313 16.81 2.93 -14.03
CA PRO A 313 16.98 3.52 -12.71
C PRO A 313 16.32 4.90 -12.58
N ASP A 314 16.53 5.78 -13.57
CA ASP A 314 15.93 7.11 -13.61
C ASP A 314 14.40 7.04 -13.74
N GLY A 315 13.88 6.11 -14.55
CA GLY A 315 12.45 5.87 -14.68
C GLY A 315 11.81 5.49 -13.34
N LEU A 316 12.45 4.61 -12.57
CA LEU A 316 11.96 4.17 -11.27
C LEU A 316 11.94 5.32 -10.23
N ASP A 317 12.96 6.18 -10.24
CA ASP A 317 12.98 7.39 -9.42
C ASP A 317 11.84 8.35 -9.81
N ASN A 318 11.66 8.58 -11.11
CA ASN A 318 10.57 9.42 -11.62
C ASN A 318 9.18 8.87 -11.26
N TYR A 319 8.95 7.56 -11.41
CA TYR A 319 7.70 6.91 -10.98
C TYR A 319 7.47 7.09 -9.48
N SER A 320 8.52 6.96 -8.67
CA SER A 320 8.43 7.13 -7.21
C SER A 320 8.08 8.56 -6.80
N LYS A 321 8.64 9.57 -7.50
CA LYS A 321 8.30 10.98 -7.30
C LYS A 321 6.85 11.28 -7.68
N ALA A 322 6.42 10.80 -8.85
CA ALA A 322 5.05 10.98 -9.31
C ALA A 322 4.02 10.29 -8.40
N LEU A 323 4.29 9.05 -7.99
CA LEU A 323 3.45 8.31 -7.06
C LEU A 323 3.24 9.09 -5.75
N LYS A 324 4.32 9.61 -5.15
CA LYS A 324 4.23 10.44 -3.94
C LYS A 324 3.45 11.73 -4.17
N ALA A 325 3.66 12.40 -5.31
CA ALA A 325 2.96 13.64 -5.66
C ALA A 325 1.45 13.45 -5.80
N TYR A 326 1.00 12.37 -6.45
CA TYR A 326 -0.42 12.04 -6.58
C TYR A 326 -1.03 11.58 -5.26
N ASN A 327 -0.34 10.71 -4.51
CA ASN A 327 -0.80 10.29 -3.19
C ASN A 327 -0.96 11.46 -2.21
N ALA A 328 -0.08 12.47 -2.25
CA ALA A 328 -0.14 13.64 -1.37
C ALA A 328 -1.40 14.50 -1.57
N VAL A 329 -1.88 14.61 -2.81
CA VAL A 329 -3.11 15.36 -3.14
C VAL A 329 -4.37 14.48 -3.15
N GLY A 330 -4.21 13.17 -2.91
CA GLY A 330 -5.30 12.19 -2.99
C GLY A 330 -5.72 11.83 -4.43
N GLY A 331 -4.86 12.11 -5.40
CA GLY A 331 -5.08 11.75 -6.81
C GLY A 331 -4.91 10.25 -7.03
N PRO A 332 -5.82 9.59 -7.76
CA PRO A 332 -5.78 8.15 -7.99
C PRO A 332 -4.61 7.72 -8.88
N VAL A 333 -4.09 6.52 -8.62
CA VAL A 333 -2.97 5.89 -9.33
C VAL A 333 -3.34 4.51 -9.86
N VAL A 334 -3.17 4.30 -11.17
CA VAL A 334 -3.21 3.01 -11.84
C VAL A 334 -1.78 2.51 -12.03
N PHE A 335 -1.47 1.29 -11.62
CA PHE A 335 -0.18 0.68 -11.84
C PHE A 335 -0.29 -0.58 -12.72
N ASP A 336 0.53 -0.61 -13.76
CA ASP A 336 0.66 -1.71 -14.70
C ASP A 336 2.11 -2.26 -14.66
N PRO A 337 2.37 -3.38 -13.96
CA PRO A 337 3.69 -3.93 -13.71
C PRO A 337 4.19 -4.78 -14.90
N VAL A 338 3.98 -4.31 -16.13
CA VAL A 338 4.22 -5.00 -17.40
C VAL A 338 5.50 -5.85 -17.38
N GLY A 339 5.34 -7.12 -17.74
CA GLY A 339 6.44 -8.07 -17.89
C GLY A 339 7.13 -8.46 -16.57
N THR A 340 6.41 -8.34 -15.44
CA THR A 340 6.77 -9.03 -14.19
C THR A 340 6.08 -10.37 -14.11
N HIS A 341 6.83 -11.42 -13.82
CA HIS A 341 6.35 -12.79 -13.74
C HIS A 341 7.06 -13.45 -12.54
N ARG A 342 6.39 -14.39 -11.88
CA ARG A 342 7.02 -15.28 -10.88
C ARG A 342 7.68 -16.46 -11.61
N GLY A 343 8.94 -16.75 -11.29
CA GLY A 343 9.71 -17.86 -11.89
C GLY A 343 10.91 -17.41 -12.73
N SER A 344 11.69 -18.39 -13.20
CA SER A 344 12.87 -18.22 -14.07
C SER A 344 12.52 -17.88 -15.52
N ALA A 345 11.26 -18.07 -15.92
CA ALA A 345 10.78 -17.80 -17.26
C ALA A 345 10.14 -16.40 -17.34
N GLY A 346 10.84 -15.45 -17.99
CA GLY A 346 10.21 -14.27 -18.61
C GLY A 346 10.33 -12.93 -17.88
N ALA A 347 10.56 -12.89 -16.55
CA ALA A 347 10.78 -11.61 -15.85
C ALA A 347 12.18 -11.51 -15.24
N THR A 348 12.85 -10.39 -15.54
CA THR A 348 14.16 -10.10 -14.98
C THR A 348 14.04 -9.77 -13.49
N ALA A 349 15.09 -10.08 -12.71
CA ALA A 349 15.17 -9.67 -11.30
C ALA A 349 14.96 -8.15 -11.12
N VAL A 350 15.38 -7.37 -12.12
CA VAL A 350 15.21 -5.91 -12.18
C VAL A 350 13.72 -5.52 -12.15
N ARG A 351 12.87 -6.13 -12.98
CA ARG A 351 11.43 -5.80 -13.00
C ARG A 351 10.72 -6.18 -11.70
N ARG A 352 11.07 -7.32 -11.09
CA ARG A 352 10.53 -7.70 -9.78
C ARG A 352 10.93 -6.71 -8.68
N ALA A 353 12.19 -6.28 -8.67
CA ALA A 353 12.68 -5.28 -7.72
C ALA A 353 11.99 -3.92 -7.92
N ALA A 354 11.79 -3.50 -9.17
CA ALA A 354 11.08 -2.27 -9.50
C ALA A 354 9.61 -2.30 -9.04
N THR A 355 8.87 -3.38 -9.31
CA THR A 355 7.49 -3.56 -8.80
C THR A 355 7.44 -3.51 -7.29
N LYS A 356 8.35 -4.20 -6.58
CA LYS A 356 8.44 -4.12 -5.12
C LYS A 356 8.70 -2.69 -4.64
N THR A 357 9.55 -1.95 -5.34
CA THR A 357 9.88 -0.55 -5.02
C THR A 357 8.65 0.35 -5.19
N ILE A 358 7.89 0.21 -6.27
CA ILE A 358 6.69 1.02 -6.54
C ILE A 358 5.59 0.69 -5.50
N LEU A 359 5.30 -0.59 -5.29
CA LEU A 359 4.28 -1.03 -4.32
C LEU A 359 4.64 -0.64 -2.88
N GLY A 360 5.94 -0.65 -2.53
CA GLY A 360 6.44 -0.18 -1.23
C GLY A 360 6.57 1.35 -1.12
N GLY A 361 6.58 2.07 -2.25
CA GLY A 361 6.85 3.51 -2.33
C GLY A 361 5.63 4.40 -2.11
N GLY A 362 4.42 3.90 -2.39
CA GLY A 362 3.16 4.63 -2.21
C GLY A 362 1.93 3.73 -2.17
N TYR A 363 0.78 4.31 -2.45
CA TYR A 363 -0.51 3.64 -2.57
C TYR A 363 -0.99 3.63 -4.02
N ILE A 364 -1.50 2.48 -4.44
CA ILE A 364 -2.02 2.23 -5.78
C ILE A 364 -3.51 1.92 -5.66
N ASP A 365 -4.33 2.64 -6.41
CA ASP A 365 -5.77 2.51 -6.42
C ASP A 365 -6.26 1.34 -7.27
N VAL A 366 -5.65 1.18 -8.46
CA VAL A 366 -5.93 0.07 -9.37
C VAL A 366 -4.63 -0.60 -9.79
N LEU A 367 -4.50 -1.88 -9.46
CA LEU A 367 -3.42 -2.73 -9.96
C LEU A 367 -3.95 -3.53 -11.14
N LYS A 368 -3.41 -3.29 -12.34
CA LYS A 368 -3.85 -3.94 -13.58
C LYS A 368 -2.70 -4.74 -14.19
N GLY A 369 -2.96 -5.97 -14.60
CA GLY A 369 -1.98 -6.79 -15.31
C GLY A 369 -2.61 -8.08 -15.80
N ASN A 370 -1.85 -8.88 -16.53
CA ASN A 370 -2.25 -10.27 -16.81
C ASN A 370 -2.08 -11.15 -15.56
N HIS A 371 -2.51 -12.41 -15.67
CA HIS A 371 -2.39 -13.42 -14.62
C HIS A 371 -0.99 -13.49 -13.97
N SER A 372 0.08 -13.62 -14.75
CA SER A 372 1.43 -13.80 -14.22
C SER A 372 2.00 -12.54 -13.57
N GLU A 373 1.61 -11.37 -14.06
CA GLU A 373 1.93 -10.05 -13.51
C GLU A 373 1.28 -9.78 -12.16
N ILE A 374 -0.02 -10.08 -12.05
CA ILE A 374 -0.74 -9.88 -10.79
C ILE A 374 -0.24 -10.84 -9.71
N LEU A 375 0.03 -12.11 -10.05
CA LEU A 375 0.63 -13.03 -9.10
C LEU A 375 2.04 -12.59 -8.65
N ALA A 376 2.81 -11.91 -9.51
CA ALA A 376 4.11 -11.35 -9.13
C ALA A 376 4.02 -10.22 -8.10
N CYS A 377 2.85 -9.60 -7.94
CA CYS A 377 2.60 -8.53 -6.97
C CYS A 377 2.18 -9.03 -5.57
N LEU A 378 1.91 -10.32 -5.42
CA LEU A 378 1.63 -10.92 -4.12
C LEU A 378 2.87 -10.76 -3.19
N PRO A 379 2.67 -10.51 -1.90
CA PRO A 379 3.76 -10.57 -0.93
C PRO A 379 4.39 -11.97 -0.86
N GLY A 380 5.62 -12.08 -0.34
CA GLY A 380 6.21 -13.38 0.00
C GLY A 380 5.44 -14.07 1.14
N GLY A 381 5.29 -15.39 1.11
CA GLY A 381 4.61 -16.15 2.17
C GLY A 381 3.08 -16.17 2.10
N SER A 382 2.45 -15.62 1.06
CA SER A 382 1.00 -15.80 0.82
C SER A 382 0.68 -17.30 0.70
N THR A 383 -0.40 -17.79 1.30
CA THR A 383 -0.78 -19.23 1.28
C THR A 383 -0.93 -19.80 -0.14
N VAL A 384 -1.26 -18.95 -1.11
CA VAL A 384 -1.33 -19.32 -2.54
C VAL A 384 0.04 -19.69 -3.11
N GLN A 385 1.13 -19.16 -2.54
CA GLN A 385 2.51 -19.48 -2.94
C GLN A 385 2.86 -20.95 -2.67
N GLN A 386 2.20 -21.62 -1.71
CA GLN A 386 2.41 -23.05 -1.45
C GLN A 386 1.63 -23.98 -2.38
N ARG A 387 0.62 -23.48 -3.12
CA ARG A 387 -0.18 -24.30 -4.04
C ARG A 387 0.17 -24.11 -5.53
N GLY A 388 0.66 -22.93 -5.93
CA GLY A 388 0.66 -22.51 -7.34
C GLY A 388 1.97 -22.61 -8.11
N VAL A 389 2.98 -23.38 -7.69
CA VAL A 389 4.29 -23.42 -8.40
C VAL A 389 4.50 -24.70 -9.23
N ASP A 390 3.68 -25.74 -9.03
CA ASP A 390 3.90 -27.06 -9.66
C ASP A 390 2.94 -27.39 -10.81
N SER A 391 2.05 -26.49 -11.22
CA SER A 391 1.09 -26.75 -12.31
C SER A 391 1.56 -26.16 -13.64
N ALA A 392 1.73 -27.04 -14.63
CA ALA A 392 2.09 -26.72 -16.00
C ALA A 392 1.03 -25.85 -16.71
N VAL A 393 1.44 -25.29 -17.86
CA VAL A 393 1.04 -23.98 -18.43
C VAL A 393 -0.35 -23.90 -19.08
N ASP A 394 -1.20 -24.94 -19.08
CA ASP A 394 -2.41 -24.93 -19.93
C ASP A 394 -3.77 -25.03 -19.22
N ASP A 395 -3.83 -25.17 -17.89
CA ASP A 395 -5.07 -25.03 -17.11
C ASP A 395 -4.86 -23.99 -16.01
N VAL A 396 -5.42 -22.79 -16.20
CA VAL A 396 -5.44 -21.77 -15.14
C VAL A 396 -6.33 -22.30 -14.02
N ASP A 397 -5.76 -22.59 -12.86
CA ASP A 397 -6.51 -22.84 -11.63
C ASP A 397 -7.29 -21.56 -11.27
N VAL A 398 -8.50 -21.45 -11.79
CA VAL A 398 -9.38 -20.29 -11.59
C VAL A 398 -9.66 -20.09 -10.10
N GLY A 399 -9.81 -21.17 -9.32
CA GLY A 399 -10.04 -21.10 -7.87
C GLY A 399 -8.82 -20.56 -7.12
N GLY A 400 -7.63 -21.06 -7.44
CA GLY A 400 -6.37 -20.57 -6.87
C GLY A 400 -6.10 -19.11 -7.21
N LEU A 401 -6.29 -18.71 -8.47
CA LEU A 401 -6.17 -17.33 -8.91
C LEU A 401 -7.14 -16.41 -8.17
N ALA A 402 -8.41 -16.83 -8.09
CA ALA A 402 -9.47 -16.08 -7.44
C ALA A 402 -9.17 -15.77 -5.98
N LEU A 403 -8.73 -16.78 -5.21
CA LEU A 403 -8.31 -16.59 -3.82
C LEU A 403 -7.13 -15.61 -3.72
N ALA A 404 -6.12 -15.74 -4.59
CA ALA A 404 -4.95 -14.88 -4.60
C ALA A 404 -5.29 -13.40 -4.86
N ILE A 405 -6.10 -13.10 -5.88
CA ILE A 405 -6.42 -11.71 -6.22
C ILE A 405 -7.34 -11.06 -5.19
N LYS A 406 -8.22 -11.85 -4.55
CA LYS A 406 -9.08 -11.40 -3.47
C LYS A 406 -8.26 -11.05 -2.22
N GLU A 407 -7.31 -11.91 -1.85
CA GLU A 407 -6.37 -11.65 -0.75
C GLU A 407 -5.52 -10.41 -1.05
N LEU A 408 -4.96 -10.31 -2.27
CA LEU A 408 -4.15 -9.17 -2.69
C LEU A 408 -4.92 -7.84 -2.59
N ALA A 409 -6.13 -7.80 -3.14
CA ALA A 409 -6.97 -6.60 -3.13
C ALA A 409 -7.37 -6.18 -1.70
N ALA A 410 -7.73 -7.14 -0.84
CA ALA A 410 -8.04 -6.88 0.56
C ALA A 410 -6.83 -6.36 1.34
N LEU A 411 -5.67 -6.99 1.14
CA LEU A 411 -4.43 -6.64 1.82
C LEU A 411 -3.91 -5.26 1.42
N ARG A 412 -3.96 -4.94 0.12
CA ARG A 412 -3.52 -3.66 -0.41
C ARG A 412 -4.59 -2.57 -0.33
N LYS A 413 -5.83 -2.95 0.01
CA LYS A 413 -7.01 -2.07 0.04
C LYS A 413 -7.19 -1.35 -1.29
N ASN A 414 -7.10 -2.07 -2.40
CA ASN A 414 -7.17 -1.52 -3.75
C ASN A 414 -8.07 -2.38 -4.66
N THR A 415 -8.29 -1.92 -5.89
CA THR A 415 -8.93 -2.72 -6.92
C THR A 415 -7.86 -3.45 -7.75
N VAL A 416 -8.04 -4.75 -7.95
CA VAL A 416 -7.18 -5.58 -8.78
C VAL A 416 -7.93 -5.95 -10.05
N VAL A 417 -7.27 -5.79 -11.20
CA VAL A 417 -7.76 -6.17 -12.53
C VAL A 417 -6.79 -7.17 -13.14
N VAL A 418 -7.29 -8.37 -13.42
CA VAL A 418 -6.57 -9.41 -14.15
C VAL A 418 -7.14 -9.48 -15.56
N THR A 419 -6.33 -9.13 -16.56
CA THR A 419 -6.76 -9.17 -17.97
C THR A 419 -6.49 -10.53 -18.60
N GLY A 420 -7.39 -10.99 -19.48
CA GLY A 420 -7.23 -12.27 -20.19
C GLY A 420 -8.32 -12.51 -21.23
N LYS A 421 -8.66 -13.78 -21.48
CA LYS A 421 -9.85 -14.13 -22.27
C LYS A 421 -11.13 -13.66 -21.57
N ASN A 422 -11.15 -13.83 -20.26
CA ASN A 422 -12.12 -13.21 -19.36
C ASN A 422 -11.32 -12.29 -18.44
N ASP A 423 -11.82 -11.09 -18.21
CA ASP A 423 -11.20 -10.18 -17.26
C ASP A 423 -11.81 -10.41 -15.86
N TYR A 424 -10.97 -10.40 -14.83
CA TYR A 424 -11.39 -10.52 -13.43
C TYR A 424 -11.10 -9.24 -12.67
N VAL A 425 -12.09 -8.74 -11.93
CA VAL A 425 -11.99 -7.51 -11.15
C VAL A 425 -12.41 -7.77 -9.71
N THR A 426 -11.61 -7.35 -8.74
CA THR A 426 -11.99 -7.45 -7.32
C THR A 426 -11.44 -6.31 -6.49
N ALA A 427 -12.18 -5.94 -5.43
CA ALA A 427 -11.72 -5.07 -4.35
C ALA A 427 -11.63 -5.83 -3.01
N GLY A 428 -11.48 -7.17 -3.06
CA GLY A 428 -11.24 -8.04 -1.91
C GLY A 428 -12.46 -8.77 -1.36
N ARG A 429 -13.65 -8.59 -1.94
CA ARG A 429 -14.89 -9.25 -1.50
C ARG A 429 -15.49 -10.16 -2.56
N HIS A 430 -16.11 -9.60 -3.60
CA HIS A 430 -16.56 -10.35 -4.78
C HIS A 430 -15.50 -10.29 -5.87
N ILE A 431 -15.53 -11.27 -6.76
CA ILE A 431 -14.76 -11.26 -8.00
C ILE A 431 -15.75 -11.15 -9.14
N TYR A 432 -15.66 -10.07 -9.90
CA TYR A 432 -16.49 -9.82 -11.06
C TYR A 432 -15.76 -10.30 -12.29
N THR A 433 -16.44 -11.11 -13.08
CA THR A 433 -15.96 -11.60 -14.37
C THR A 433 -16.59 -10.75 -15.46
N ILE A 434 -15.77 -10.23 -16.38
CA ILE A 434 -16.20 -9.48 -17.56
C ILE A 434 -15.84 -10.31 -18.80
N ASN A 435 -16.88 -10.79 -19.50
CA ASN A 435 -16.75 -11.67 -20.67
C ASN A 435 -16.98 -10.91 -21.99
N ASN A 436 -16.58 -9.65 -22.04
CA ASN A 436 -16.59 -8.82 -23.24
C ASN A 436 -15.17 -8.72 -23.81
N GLY A 437 -15.08 -8.49 -25.12
CA GLY A 437 -13.82 -8.17 -25.80
C GLY A 437 -13.65 -8.95 -27.10
N HIS A 438 -12.53 -8.74 -27.78
CA HIS A 438 -12.21 -9.41 -29.05
C HIS A 438 -10.73 -9.80 -29.13
N GLU A 439 -10.41 -10.90 -29.81
CA GLU A 439 -9.04 -11.41 -29.97
C GLU A 439 -8.07 -10.41 -30.61
N TYR A 440 -8.58 -9.48 -31.42
CA TYR A 440 -7.80 -8.40 -32.03
C TYR A 440 -7.15 -7.48 -30.99
N LEU A 441 -7.70 -7.36 -29.78
CA LEU A 441 -7.03 -6.66 -28.70
C LEU A 441 -5.66 -7.30 -28.40
N GLY A 442 -5.54 -8.63 -28.43
CA GLY A 442 -4.28 -9.33 -28.24
C GLY A 442 -3.31 -9.25 -29.42
N MET A 443 -3.78 -8.85 -30.61
CA MET A 443 -2.97 -8.75 -31.84
C MET A 443 -2.43 -7.35 -32.10
N VAL A 444 -2.83 -6.35 -31.30
CA VAL A 444 -2.36 -4.97 -31.41
C VAL A 444 -1.49 -4.64 -30.20
N THR A 445 -0.26 -4.19 -30.46
CA THR A 445 0.66 -3.80 -29.40
C THR A 445 0.11 -2.64 -28.57
N GLY A 446 0.13 -2.81 -27.24
CA GLY A 446 -0.18 -1.73 -26.30
C GLY A 446 -1.65 -1.56 -25.92
N THR A 447 -2.58 -2.33 -26.49
CA THR A 447 -3.99 -2.35 -26.09
C THR A 447 -4.17 -2.63 -24.60
N GLY A 448 -3.50 -3.66 -24.09
CA GLY A 448 -3.52 -4.00 -22.66
C GLY A 448 -2.99 -2.85 -21.79
N CYS A 449 -1.98 -2.12 -22.23
CA CYS A 449 -1.44 -0.95 -21.52
C CYS A 449 -2.43 0.22 -21.54
N CYS A 450 -3.07 0.48 -22.69
CA CYS A 450 -4.01 1.59 -22.88
C CYS A 450 -5.33 1.40 -22.13
N LEU A 451 -5.69 0.16 -21.76
CA LEU A 451 -6.77 -0.06 -20.81
C LEU A 451 -6.50 0.65 -19.46
N GLY A 452 -5.25 0.75 -19.03
CA GLY A 452 -4.86 1.52 -17.84
C GLY A 452 -5.21 3.01 -17.99
N THR A 453 -5.03 3.57 -19.19
CA THR A 453 -5.44 4.94 -19.53
C THR A 453 -6.95 5.13 -19.40
N THR A 454 -7.75 4.20 -19.94
CA THR A 454 -9.22 4.23 -19.80
C THR A 454 -9.65 4.16 -18.34
N ILE A 455 -9.11 3.20 -17.58
CA ILE A 455 -9.41 3.06 -16.15
C ILE A 455 -9.05 4.34 -15.39
N SER A 456 -7.89 4.94 -15.68
CA SER A 456 -7.44 6.19 -15.03
C SER A 456 -8.43 7.33 -15.23
N ALA A 457 -9.01 7.47 -16.42
CA ALA A 457 -10.02 8.47 -16.71
C ALA A 457 -11.29 8.25 -15.86
N MET A 458 -11.75 7.01 -15.78
CA MET A 458 -12.96 6.65 -15.04
C MET A 458 -12.81 6.92 -13.54
N ILE A 459 -11.70 6.45 -12.93
CA ILE A 459 -11.48 6.61 -11.48
C ILE A 459 -11.18 8.07 -11.10
N ALA A 460 -10.62 8.87 -12.01
CA ALA A 460 -10.46 10.31 -11.81
C ALA A 460 -11.80 11.06 -11.82
N ALA A 461 -12.71 10.68 -12.73
CA ALA A 461 -14.03 11.29 -12.84
C ALA A 461 -15.02 10.81 -11.77
N TYR A 462 -14.81 9.60 -11.24
CA TYR A 462 -15.70 8.97 -10.26
C TYR A 462 -14.92 8.41 -9.05
N PRO A 463 -14.26 9.29 -8.25
CA PRO A 463 -13.30 8.89 -7.22
C PRO A 463 -13.94 8.23 -5.99
N HIS A 464 -15.25 8.36 -5.81
CA HIS A 464 -15.97 7.83 -4.66
C HIS A 464 -16.19 6.31 -4.74
N ASP A 465 -15.97 5.70 -5.90
CA ASP A 465 -16.29 4.29 -6.15
C ASP A 465 -15.44 3.73 -7.29
N LYS A 466 -14.19 3.40 -6.92
CA LYS A 466 -13.16 2.97 -7.86
C LYS A 466 -13.45 1.60 -8.48
N LEU A 467 -14.19 0.74 -7.77
CA LEU A 467 -14.61 -0.56 -8.29
C LEU A 467 -15.57 -0.38 -9.46
N ALA A 468 -16.64 0.39 -9.29
CA ALA A 468 -17.59 0.64 -10.37
C ALA A 468 -16.94 1.40 -11.53
N ALA A 469 -16.09 2.39 -11.25
CA ALA A 469 -15.34 3.12 -12.27
C ALA A 469 -14.39 2.23 -13.08
N THR A 470 -13.72 1.29 -12.43
CA THR A 470 -12.84 0.32 -13.10
C THR A 470 -13.64 -0.61 -14.02
N ILE A 471 -14.79 -1.12 -13.56
CA ILE A 471 -15.66 -1.99 -14.35
C ILE A 471 -16.29 -1.23 -15.52
N ALA A 472 -16.73 0.01 -15.32
CA ALA A 472 -17.21 0.87 -16.41
C ALA A 472 -16.14 1.10 -17.48
N GLY A 473 -14.88 1.29 -17.06
CA GLY A 473 -13.74 1.39 -17.97
C GLY A 473 -13.51 0.13 -18.81
N LEU A 474 -13.58 -1.04 -18.18
CA LEU A 474 -13.47 -2.33 -18.86
C LEU A 474 -14.64 -2.56 -19.84
N LEU A 475 -15.87 -2.25 -19.44
CA LEU A 475 -17.05 -2.37 -20.30
C LEU A 475 -16.96 -1.44 -21.52
N HIS A 476 -16.62 -0.16 -21.31
CA HIS A 476 -16.44 0.80 -22.39
C HIS A 476 -15.36 0.33 -23.37
N TYR A 477 -14.23 -0.16 -22.86
CA TYR A 477 -13.11 -0.62 -23.68
C TYR A 477 -13.43 -1.91 -24.44
N ASN A 478 -13.95 -2.92 -23.76
CA ASN A 478 -14.13 -4.24 -24.36
C ASN A 478 -15.34 -4.29 -25.30
N ILE A 479 -16.42 -3.57 -25.00
CA ILE A 479 -17.58 -3.48 -25.90
C ILE A 479 -17.24 -2.67 -27.15
N ALA A 480 -16.44 -1.60 -27.03
CA ALA A 480 -15.92 -0.89 -28.21
C ALA A 480 -15.10 -1.81 -29.11
N ALA A 481 -14.31 -2.73 -28.53
CA ALA A 481 -13.55 -3.72 -29.29
C ALA A 481 -14.45 -4.73 -30.01
N GLU A 482 -15.50 -5.23 -29.35
CA GLU A 482 -16.50 -6.10 -30.00
C GLU A 482 -17.18 -5.38 -31.19
N MET A 483 -17.65 -4.15 -30.96
CA MET A 483 -18.30 -3.34 -31.99
C MET A 483 -17.37 -3.03 -33.16
N ALA A 484 -16.10 -2.72 -32.89
CA ALA A 484 -15.12 -2.45 -33.93
C ALA A 484 -14.82 -3.69 -34.77
N ALA A 485 -14.71 -4.87 -34.15
CA ALA A 485 -14.46 -6.12 -34.86
C ALA A 485 -15.65 -6.53 -35.75
N GLU A 486 -16.88 -6.18 -35.39
CA GLU A 486 -18.09 -6.45 -36.18
C GLU A 486 -18.22 -5.52 -37.41
N ARG A 487 -17.45 -4.44 -37.48
CA ARG A 487 -17.54 -3.50 -38.60
C ARG A 487 -17.04 -4.11 -39.90
N THR A 488 -17.78 -3.87 -40.99
CA THR A 488 -17.49 -4.45 -42.31
C THR A 488 -16.16 -3.99 -42.92
N ASP A 489 -15.66 -2.81 -42.54
CA ASP A 489 -14.40 -2.23 -42.98
C ASP A 489 -13.18 -2.77 -42.22
N VAL A 490 -13.37 -3.51 -41.12
CA VAL A 490 -12.29 -4.18 -40.39
C VAL A 490 -11.95 -5.51 -41.04
N LYS A 491 -10.70 -5.63 -41.52
CA LYS A 491 -10.15 -6.81 -42.21
C LYS A 491 -9.01 -7.49 -41.45
N GLY A 492 -8.66 -6.97 -40.29
CA GLY A 492 -7.57 -7.46 -39.45
C GLY A 492 -7.04 -6.38 -38.48
N PRO A 493 -5.95 -6.66 -37.74
CA PRO A 493 -5.44 -5.80 -36.67
C PRO A 493 -5.10 -4.37 -37.11
N GLY A 494 -4.59 -4.18 -38.33
CA GLY A 494 -4.25 -2.84 -38.84
C GLY A 494 -5.48 -1.94 -39.01
N THR A 495 -6.54 -2.44 -39.64
CA THR A 495 -7.82 -1.72 -39.80
C THR A 495 -8.64 -1.67 -38.51
N PHE A 496 -8.38 -2.58 -37.56
CA PHE A 496 -9.05 -2.62 -36.28
C PHE A 496 -8.70 -1.42 -35.41
N VAL A 497 -7.45 -0.95 -35.40
CA VAL A 497 -7.02 0.16 -34.50
C VAL A 497 -7.82 1.44 -34.71
N PRO A 498 -7.97 1.98 -35.95
CA PRO A 498 -8.82 3.14 -36.18
C PRO A 498 -10.29 2.88 -35.82
N ALA A 499 -10.85 1.74 -36.23
CA ALA A 499 -12.23 1.38 -35.92
C ALA A 499 -12.48 1.27 -34.40
N PHE A 500 -11.52 0.75 -33.65
CA PHE A 500 -11.57 0.66 -32.20
C PHE A 500 -11.59 2.04 -31.53
N LEU A 501 -10.74 2.96 -31.98
CA LEU A 501 -10.74 4.34 -31.50
C LEU A 501 -12.07 5.05 -31.82
N ASP A 502 -12.63 4.82 -33.00
CA ASP A 502 -13.95 5.34 -33.38
C ASP A 502 -15.04 4.80 -32.44
N GLU A 503 -15.06 3.50 -32.15
CA GLU A 503 -16.10 2.93 -31.30
C GLU A 503 -15.99 3.36 -29.83
N LEU A 504 -14.77 3.56 -29.31
CA LEU A 504 -14.58 4.21 -28.01
C LEU A 504 -15.23 5.61 -27.98
N TYR A 505 -14.98 6.40 -29.02
CA TYR A 505 -15.56 7.74 -29.18
C TYR A 505 -17.09 7.69 -29.33
N ASN A 506 -17.60 6.78 -30.15
CA ASN A 506 -19.03 6.63 -30.44
C ASN A 506 -19.81 6.23 -29.18
N ILE A 507 -19.33 5.26 -28.40
CA ILE A 507 -19.94 4.87 -27.13
C ILE A 507 -20.02 6.08 -26.19
N ARG A 508 -18.94 6.85 -26.05
CA ARG A 508 -18.94 8.06 -25.22
C ARG A 508 -20.00 9.06 -25.71
N VAL A 509 -20.01 9.38 -27.01
CA VAL A 509 -20.93 10.36 -27.60
C VAL A 509 -22.39 9.93 -27.45
N ALA A 510 -22.70 8.66 -27.75
CA ALA A 510 -24.03 8.10 -27.56
C ALA A 510 -24.46 8.23 -26.09
N THR A 511 -23.60 7.81 -25.17
CA THR A 511 -23.87 7.87 -23.72
C THR A 511 -24.12 9.30 -23.24
N THR A 512 -23.37 10.30 -23.74
CA THR A 512 -23.59 11.72 -23.41
C THR A 512 -24.90 12.29 -23.97
N LYS A 513 -25.45 11.67 -25.02
CA LYS A 513 -26.77 12.01 -25.58
C LYS A 513 -27.92 11.24 -24.90
N GLY A 514 -27.62 10.42 -23.89
CA GLY A 514 -28.60 9.59 -23.19
C GLY A 514 -28.88 8.24 -23.87
N ASP A 515 -28.12 7.87 -24.89
CA ASP A 515 -28.21 6.55 -25.52
C ASP A 515 -27.22 5.58 -24.89
N SER A 516 -27.76 4.60 -24.15
CA SER A 516 -27.01 3.53 -23.51
C SER A 516 -27.26 2.16 -24.15
N GLY A 517 -27.68 2.12 -25.42
CA GLY A 517 -28.01 0.87 -26.13
C GLY A 517 -26.86 -0.15 -26.16
N TRP A 518 -25.61 0.31 -26.12
CA TRP A 518 -24.42 -0.54 -26.03
C TRP A 518 -24.37 -1.39 -24.75
N LEU A 519 -25.05 -0.99 -23.66
CA LEU A 519 -25.08 -1.76 -22.41
C LEU A 519 -25.73 -3.13 -22.57
N SER A 520 -26.60 -3.33 -23.56
CA SER A 520 -27.20 -4.65 -23.81
C SER A 520 -26.16 -5.72 -24.15
N ARG A 521 -24.93 -5.31 -24.51
CA ARG A 521 -23.79 -6.19 -24.77
C ARG A 521 -23.02 -6.54 -23.50
N ALA A 522 -23.24 -5.86 -22.37
CA ALA A 522 -22.47 -6.06 -21.15
C ALA A 522 -22.65 -7.47 -20.58
N LYS A 523 -21.53 -8.16 -20.36
CA LYS A 523 -21.47 -9.53 -19.82
C LYS A 523 -20.68 -9.50 -18.52
N VAL A 524 -21.35 -9.16 -17.43
CA VAL A 524 -20.76 -9.12 -16.07
C VAL A 524 -21.42 -10.17 -15.19
N SER A 525 -20.62 -11.00 -14.52
CA SER A 525 -21.10 -11.96 -13.52
C SER A 525 -20.21 -11.95 -12.29
N ILE A 526 -20.67 -12.55 -11.19
CA ILE A 526 -19.79 -12.87 -10.07
C ILE A 526 -19.21 -14.27 -10.32
N LEU A 527 -17.94 -14.47 -9.99
CA LEU A 527 -17.30 -15.77 -9.95
C LEU A 527 -17.60 -16.42 -8.59
N ASP A 528 -18.34 -17.53 -8.60
CA ASP A 528 -18.60 -18.34 -7.41
C ASP A 528 -17.37 -19.21 -7.10
N ILE A 529 -16.84 -19.10 -5.87
CA ILE A 529 -15.61 -19.79 -5.41
C ILE A 529 -15.85 -20.47 -4.07
#